data_AF-K1PDG4-F1
#
_entry.id   AF-K1PDG4-F1
#
_cell.length_a   1.000
_cell.length_b   1.000
_cell.length_c   1.000
_cell.angle_alpha   90.00
_cell.angle_beta   90.00
_cell.angle_gamma   90.00
#
_symmetry.space_group_name_H-M   'P 1'
#
loop_
_entity.id
_entity.type
_entity.pdbx_description
1 polymer ?
#
loop_
_entity_poly.entity_id
_entity_poly.type
_entity_poly.pdbx_seq_one_letter_code
_entity_poly.pdbx_strand_id
1 'polypeptide(L)'
;MNGTTYTFRFPRAYMSVAEIRIDETPLDNCFVKELSRGIVQLSSVVSTHLDYAVTVTVHGGSLERTFTQIASMTETGPSLAINCSLNCNDKVAVSSKLTLVAWCQSCVPGDDVKYDWHLWENLNGRYERVLMSTESQENDTTCNSQAFNVPSFVLLSGKSYVVTLFVTIANHTKHERKIYRKIQTNTPPTDGVCSVSKDTDAVTLISVNCSNWTDPDDSLQTFVYLYETVIRRNLTHGIDDIVSIVYEGKCFSGLETFVDLGESSIADVPVQAGDPVFGYNVTVRVRIFDIYGDYATFVKNITVFSNEVSSESFDEQFSKYNLSGNDIQTLNFIGAAASSLRQLPYTDATTKEEDVFRGVESIYIDDTDGGPEIINYQQRVLKLIRLVEKIITPGCNNKHGRYNLADIQTIYSTLDALTRYQPYLTLEAVFSTEYWIIH
;
A
#
# COMPACT_ATOMS: atom_id res chain seq x y z
N MET A 1 24.13 18.79 11.80
CA MET A 1 23.92 18.04 10.56
C MET A 1 24.85 18.68 9.55
N ASN A 2 25.89 17.96 9.11
CA ASN A 2 26.80 18.48 8.09
C ASN A 2 26.26 18.02 6.74
N GLY A 3 26.01 18.96 5.83
CA GLY A 3 25.62 18.68 4.46
C GLY A 3 26.81 18.95 3.52
N THR A 4 27.00 18.11 2.52
CA THR A 4 27.94 18.37 1.44
C THR A 4 27.11 18.63 0.18
N THR A 5 27.43 19.70 -0.55
CA THR A 5 26.70 20.05 -1.78
C THR A 5 27.66 19.97 -2.95
N TYR A 6 27.29 19.19 -3.96
CA TYR A 6 28.00 19.12 -5.23
C TYR A 6 27.15 19.81 -6.30
N THR A 7 27.79 20.62 -7.14
CA THR A 7 27.11 21.31 -8.24
C THR A 7 27.76 20.90 -9.55
N PHE A 8 26.94 20.49 -10.52
CA PHE A 8 27.37 20.19 -11.88
C PHE A 8 26.78 21.23 -12.83
N ARG A 9 27.52 21.58 -13.88
CA ARG A 9 26.99 22.38 -15.00
C ARG A 9 26.64 21.49 -16.17
N PHE A 10 25.55 21.84 -16.82
CA PHE A 10 25.05 21.19 -18.01
C PHE A 10 24.98 22.22 -19.13
N PRO A 11 25.45 21.89 -20.34
CA PRO A 11 24.93 22.55 -21.54
C PRO A 11 23.39 22.43 -21.50
N ARG A 12 22.68 23.49 -21.90
CA ARG A 12 21.21 23.47 -21.97
C ARG A 12 20.77 22.19 -22.68
N ALA A 13 19.95 21.38 -22.02
CA ALA A 13 19.54 20.10 -22.57
C ALA A 13 18.88 20.33 -23.93
N TYR A 14 19.45 19.76 -24.99
CA TYR A 14 18.80 19.75 -26.30
C TYR A 14 17.70 18.69 -26.26
N MET A 15 16.47 19.14 -26.02
CA MET A 15 15.29 18.30 -26.09
C MET A 15 14.76 18.30 -27.52
N SER A 16 14.84 17.15 -28.18
CA SER A 16 14.03 16.88 -29.35
C SER A 16 12.72 16.23 -28.90
N VAL A 17 11.72 16.14 -29.78
CA VAL A 17 10.43 15.49 -29.48
C VAL A 17 10.59 14.01 -29.08
N ALA A 18 11.76 13.40 -29.31
CA ALA A 18 12.01 11.97 -29.09
C ALA A 18 13.20 11.65 -28.16
N GLU A 19 14.07 12.59 -27.83
CA GLU A 19 15.32 12.32 -27.09
C GLU A 19 15.81 13.55 -26.30
N ILE A 20 16.37 13.28 -25.12
CA ILE A 20 17.14 14.24 -24.32
C ILE A 20 18.59 13.75 -24.19
N ARG A 21 19.56 14.65 -24.40
CA ARG A 21 20.98 14.45 -24.04
C ARG A 21 21.37 15.35 -22.87
N ILE A 22 21.96 14.76 -21.84
CA ILE A 22 22.43 15.43 -20.63
C ILE A 22 23.95 15.22 -20.54
N ASP A 23 24.74 16.20 -20.97
CA ASP A 23 26.20 16.16 -20.87
C ASP A 23 26.65 16.77 -19.52
N GLU A 24 27.23 15.95 -18.64
CA GLU A 24 27.67 16.36 -17.31
C GLU A 24 29.10 16.92 -17.34
N THR A 25 29.29 18.19 -16.96
CA THR A 25 30.61 18.77 -16.72
C THR A 25 30.77 19.15 -15.24
N PRO A 26 31.73 18.54 -14.51
CA PRO A 26 32.03 18.92 -13.12
C PRO A 26 32.47 20.38 -13.03
N LEU A 27 31.99 21.10 -12.02
CA LEU A 27 32.49 22.44 -11.71
C LEU A 27 33.67 22.35 -10.75
N ASP A 28 34.84 22.78 -11.19
CA ASP A 28 36.08 22.74 -10.38
C ASP A 28 36.03 23.65 -9.14
N ASN A 29 35.10 24.61 -9.06
CA ASN A 29 35.03 25.62 -7.98
C ASN A 29 33.58 25.97 -7.60
N CYS A 30 32.92 25.10 -6.84
CA CYS A 30 31.71 25.46 -6.09
C CYS A 30 32.03 25.58 -4.61
N PHE A 31 32.03 26.80 -4.09
CA PHE A 31 32.23 27.04 -2.67
C PHE A 31 30.88 27.02 -1.94
N VAL A 32 30.72 26.08 -1.01
CA VAL A 32 29.58 26.06 -0.10
C VAL A 32 29.80 27.13 0.96
N LYS A 33 28.98 28.18 0.93
CA LYS A 33 28.90 29.14 2.03
C LYS A 33 27.62 28.85 2.82
N GLU A 34 27.75 28.27 4.01
CA GLU A 34 26.63 28.12 4.94
C GLU A 34 26.19 29.53 5.39
N LEU A 35 25.10 30.02 4.81
CA LEU A 35 24.48 31.29 5.22
C LEU A 35 23.39 31.04 6.28
N SER A 36 22.75 29.86 6.24
CA SER A 36 21.86 29.21 7.22
C SER A 36 21.10 28.07 6.50
N ARG A 37 20.36 27.24 7.26
CA ARG A 37 19.60 26.04 6.82
C ARG A 37 19.24 26.00 5.31
N GLY A 38 20.02 25.26 4.52
CA GLY A 38 19.63 24.80 3.18
C GLY A 38 19.79 25.78 2.01
N ILE A 39 20.49 26.91 2.17
CA ILE A 39 20.75 27.84 1.06
C ILE A 39 22.19 27.69 0.56
N VAL A 40 22.36 27.40 -0.73
CA VAL A 40 23.66 27.28 -1.41
C VAL A 40 23.88 28.49 -2.31
N GLN A 41 24.99 29.21 -2.12
CA GLN A 41 25.38 30.34 -2.97
C GLN A 41 26.40 29.88 -4.02
N LEU A 42 26.06 30.03 -5.30
CA LEU A 42 26.98 29.70 -6.40
C LEU A 42 28.05 30.81 -6.55
N SER A 43 29.33 30.42 -6.53
CA SER A 43 30.49 31.33 -6.51
C SER A 43 30.93 31.88 -7.87
N SER A 44 30.23 31.54 -8.95
CA SER A 44 30.61 31.89 -10.32
C SER A 44 29.50 32.65 -11.03
N VAL A 45 29.86 33.45 -12.04
CA VAL A 45 28.89 34.16 -12.90
C VAL A 45 27.84 33.16 -13.38
N VAL A 46 26.63 33.32 -12.86
CA VAL A 46 25.48 32.53 -13.22
C VAL A 46 25.13 32.88 -14.66
N SER A 47 25.31 31.93 -15.57
CA SER A 47 24.92 32.11 -16.96
C SER A 47 23.44 31.75 -17.10
N THR A 48 22.68 32.61 -17.78
CA THR A 48 21.28 32.35 -18.12
C THR A 48 21.12 31.34 -19.26
N HIS A 49 22.22 30.84 -19.82
CA HIS A 49 22.27 29.89 -20.93
C HIS A 49 22.55 28.45 -20.49
N LEU A 50 22.77 28.21 -19.20
CA LEU A 50 23.12 26.90 -18.64
C LEU A 50 22.06 26.41 -17.65
N ASP A 51 21.93 25.09 -17.58
CA ASP A 51 21.19 24.41 -16.52
C ASP A 51 22.17 23.92 -15.45
N TYR A 52 21.72 23.91 -14.20
CA TYR A 52 22.55 23.61 -13.03
C TYR A 52 21.94 22.45 -12.25
N ALA A 53 22.63 21.31 -12.15
CA ALA A 53 22.21 20.26 -11.20
C ALA A 53 22.84 20.55 -9.86
N VAL A 54 21.96 20.69 -8.88
CA VAL A 54 22.31 20.86 -7.49
C VAL A 54 22.01 19.54 -6.81
N THR A 55 23.07 18.84 -6.42
CA THR A 55 22.97 17.63 -5.60
C THR A 55 23.27 18.00 -4.16
N VAL A 56 22.25 17.88 -3.31
CA VAL A 56 22.35 18.07 -1.87
C VAL A 56 22.52 16.70 -1.23
N THR A 57 23.64 16.51 -0.55
CA THR A 57 23.90 15.33 0.27
C THR A 57 23.74 15.69 1.74
N VAL A 58 22.86 14.97 2.44
CA VAL A 58 22.61 15.14 3.87
C VAL A 58 23.19 13.95 4.62
N HIS A 59 24.06 14.22 5.60
CA HIS A 59 24.64 13.19 6.47
C HIS A 59 23.96 13.19 7.85
N GLY A 60 23.51 12.02 8.28
CA GLY A 60 22.95 11.74 9.60
C GLY A 60 23.57 10.50 10.22
N GLY A 61 24.65 10.66 10.99
CA GLY A 61 25.42 9.52 11.50
C GLY A 61 26.15 8.80 10.36
N SER A 62 25.90 7.50 10.18
CA SER A 62 26.39 6.70 9.05
C SER A 62 25.52 6.77 7.80
N LEU A 63 24.32 7.36 7.88
CA LEU A 63 23.38 7.45 6.77
C LEU A 63 23.66 8.68 5.90
N GLU A 64 23.70 8.46 4.60
CA GLU A 64 23.82 9.48 3.57
C GLU A 64 22.56 9.48 2.71
N ARG A 65 21.93 10.65 2.53
CA ARG A 65 20.83 10.84 1.59
C ARG A 65 21.21 11.87 0.55
N THR A 66 20.91 11.58 -0.72
CA THR A 66 21.22 12.49 -1.83
C THR A 66 19.95 12.93 -2.54
N PHE A 67 19.88 14.23 -2.83
CA PHE A 67 18.78 14.83 -3.56
C PHE A 67 19.35 15.67 -4.69
N THR A 68 19.00 15.33 -5.95
CA THR A 68 19.44 16.10 -7.11
C THR A 68 18.26 16.81 -7.76
N GLN A 69 18.31 18.13 -7.80
CA GLN A 69 17.38 18.95 -8.56
C GLN A 69 18.15 19.70 -9.63
N ILE A 70 17.56 19.84 -10.82
CA ILE A 70 18.21 20.52 -11.92
C ILE A 70 17.39 21.75 -12.31
N ALA A 71 18.03 22.91 -12.24
CA ALA A 71 17.40 24.22 -12.30
C ALA A 71 18.04 25.09 -13.39
N SER A 72 17.20 25.83 -14.11
CA SER A 72 17.63 26.83 -15.10
C SER A 72 17.57 28.23 -14.49
N MET A 73 18.66 29.00 -14.60
CA MET A 73 18.71 30.38 -14.11
C MET A 73 18.31 31.37 -15.21
N THR A 74 17.46 32.35 -14.89
CA THR A 74 17.01 33.38 -15.84
C THR A 74 16.56 34.64 -15.11
N GLU A 75 16.62 35.80 -15.76
CA GLU A 75 16.26 37.09 -15.17
C GLU A 75 14.74 37.36 -15.03
N THR A 76 13.86 36.65 -15.74
CA THR A 76 12.40 36.97 -15.78
C THR A 76 11.49 35.73 -15.91
N GLY A 77 10.75 35.36 -14.86
CA GLY A 77 9.69 34.32 -14.89
C GLY A 77 9.42 33.67 -13.53
N PRO A 78 8.45 32.73 -13.43
CA PRO A 78 8.05 32.16 -12.16
C PRO A 78 9.09 31.21 -11.56
N SER A 79 9.26 31.25 -10.24
CA SER A 79 10.05 30.27 -9.49
C SER A 79 9.28 28.94 -9.40
N LEU A 80 9.84 27.88 -9.99
CA LEU A 80 9.20 26.56 -10.14
C LEU A 80 10.07 25.45 -9.53
N ALA A 81 9.43 24.44 -8.92
CA ALA A 81 10.08 23.24 -8.41
C ALA A 81 9.19 21.99 -8.61
N ILE A 82 9.80 20.81 -8.71
CA ILE A 82 9.09 19.52 -8.69
C ILE A 82 9.24 18.92 -7.29
N ASN A 83 8.15 18.94 -6.52
CA ASN A 83 8.08 18.30 -5.21
C ASN A 83 7.53 16.90 -5.33
N CYS A 84 8.01 15.99 -4.48
CA CYS A 84 7.43 14.66 -4.37
C CYS A 84 6.41 14.64 -3.23
N SER A 85 5.23 14.06 -3.49
CA SER A 85 4.15 13.92 -2.53
C SER A 85 3.92 12.49 -2.06
N LEU A 86 4.23 11.49 -2.89
CA LEU A 86 4.07 10.06 -2.57
C LEU A 86 5.24 9.27 -3.18
N ASN A 87 5.74 8.27 -2.45
CA ASN A 87 6.89 7.43 -2.86
C ASN A 87 8.18 8.27 -3.04
N CYS A 88 8.54 9.00 -1.98
CA CYS A 88 9.56 10.06 -2.01
C CYS A 88 10.86 9.70 -1.31
N ASN A 89 11.13 8.40 -1.14
CA ASN A 89 12.42 7.95 -0.65
C ASN A 89 13.52 8.23 -1.70
N ASP A 90 14.78 8.00 -1.32
CA ASP A 90 15.92 8.24 -2.22
C ASP A 90 15.85 7.38 -3.48
N LYS A 91 15.22 6.21 -3.38
CA LYS A 91 14.79 5.37 -4.49
C LYS A 91 13.28 5.21 -4.47
N VAL A 92 12.67 5.20 -5.65
CA VAL A 92 11.23 5.03 -5.87
C VAL A 92 10.90 3.54 -5.92
N ALA A 93 10.03 3.07 -5.04
CA ALA A 93 9.52 1.70 -5.07
C ALA A 93 8.63 1.50 -6.30
N VAL A 94 8.94 0.55 -7.19
CA VAL A 94 8.19 0.42 -8.45
C VAL A 94 6.80 -0.15 -8.24
N SER A 95 6.59 -0.93 -7.18
CA SER A 95 5.27 -1.46 -6.82
C SER A 95 4.31 -0.43 -6.22
N SER A 96 4.79 0.78 -5.93
CA SER A 96 4.00 1.87 -5.35
C SER A 96 3.81 3.03 -6.32
N LYS A 97 2.64 3.66 -6.27
CA LYS A 97 2.34 4.86 -7.04
C LYS A 97 3.30 5.99 -6.68
N LEU A 98 3.90 6.63 -7.68
CA LEU A 98 4.69 7.85 -7.52
C LEU A 98 3.82 9.08 -7.85
N THR A 99 3.82 10.07 -6.95
CA THR A 99 3.12 11.33 -7.16
C THR A 99 4.08 12.49 -7.01
N LEU A 100 4.23 13.27 -8.07
CA LEU A 100 4.98 14.52 -8.08
C LEU A 100 4.02 15.70 -8.24
N VAL A 101 4.40 16.85 -7.70
CA VAL A 101 3.60 18.07 -7.73
C VAL A 101 4.48 19.23 -8.16
N ALA A 102 4.03 19.98 -9.17
CA ALA A 102 4.64 21.23 -9.56
C ALA A 102 4.37 22.27 -8.47
N TRP A 103 5.41 22.83 -7.87
CA TRP A 103 5.31 23.97 -6.99
C TRP A 103 5.67 25.23 -7.76
N CYS A 104 4.76 26.19 -7.84
CA CYS A 104 5.04 27.53 -8.35
C CYS A 104 4.96 28.57 -7.23
N GLN A 105 6.09 29.15 -6.85
CA GLN A 105 6.14 30.15 -5.77
C GLN A 105 5.70 31.55 -6.24
N SER A 106 5.82 31.83 -7.53
CA SER A 106 5.56 33.15 -8.12
C SER A 106 4.26 33.22 -8.93
N CYS A 107 3.49 32.13 -8.99
CA CYS A 107 2.19 32.11 -9.68
C CYS A 107 1.12 32.67 -8.75
N VAL A 108 0.25 33.55 -9.27
CA VAL A 108 -0.86 34.12 -8.50
C VAL A 108 -2.08 33.21 -8.66
N PRO A 109 -2.86 32.97 -7.59
CA PRO A 109 -4.14 32.25 -7.71
C PRO A 109 -5.04 32.94 -8.75
N GLY A 110 -5.37 32.23 -9.84
CA GLY A 110 -6.16 32.76 -10.96
C GLY A 110 -5.38 32.94 -12.27
N ASP A 111 -4.06 32.77 -12.27
CA ASP A 111 -3.29 32.67 -13.51
C ASP A 111 -3.68 31.39 -14.28
N ASP A 112 -3.91 31.49 -15.59
CA ASP A 112 -4.09 30.32 -16.46
C ASP A 112 -2.73 29.69 -16.76
N VAL A 113 -2.35 28.75 -15.87
CA VAL A 113 -1.09 28.01 -15.91
C VAL A 113 -1.32 26.60 -16.44
N LYS A 114 -0.58 26.24 -17.48
CA LYS A 114 -0.58 24.89 -18.08
C LYS A 114 0.67 24.14 -17.68
N TYR A 115 0.51 22.87 -17.28
CA TYR A 115 1.56 21.98 -16.78
C TYR A 115 1.67 20.74 -17.64
N ASP A 116 2.66 20.69 -18.52
CA ASP A 116 2.90 19.57 -19.43
C ASP A 116 4.06 18.71 -18.93
N TRP A 117 3.80 17.43 -18.65
CA TRP A 117 4.73 16.52 -17.98
C TRP A 117 5.19 15.42 -18.93
N HIS A 118 6.48 15.07 -18.88
CA HIS A 118 7.03 13.96 -19.65
C HIS A 118 7.98 13.12 -18.79
N LEU A 119 7.98 11.82 -19.05
CA LEU A 119 8.86 10.84 -18.41
C LEU A 119 9.85 10.29 -19.43
N TRP A 120 11.11 10.15 -19.01
CA TRP A 120 12.21 9.70 -19.84
C TRP A 120 13.00 8.61 -19.14
N GLU A 121 13.25 7.49 -19.82
CA GLU A 121 14.07 6.38 -19.32
C GLU A 121 15.51 6.53 -19.81
N ASN A 122 16.49 6.33 -18.92
CA ASN A 122 17.89 6.28 -19.28
C ASN A 122 18.27 4.89 -19.83
N LEU A 123 18.48 4.83 -21.15
CA LEU A 123 19.01 3.68 -21.86
C LEU A 123 20.49 3.93 -22.17
N ASN A 124 21.38 3.51 -21.26
CA ASN A 124 22.84 3.58 -21.42
C ASN A 124 23.39 4.98 -21.73
N GLY A 125 22.87 6.00 -21.03
CA GLY A 125 23.27 7.41 -21.18
C GLY A 125 22.39 8.22 -22.14
N ARG A 126 21.47 7.56 -22.86
CA ARG A 126 20.49 8.20 -23.74
C ARG A 126 19.10 8.16 -23.11
N TYR A 127 18.41 9.29 -23.08
CA TYR A 127 17.06 9.36 -22.52
C TYR A 127 16.00 9.24 -23.61
N GLU A 128 15.19 8.18 -23.54
CA GLU A 128 14.07 7.93 -24.47
C GLU A 128 12.73 8.18 -23.76
N ARG A 129 11.75 8.74 -24.48
CA ARG A 129 10.46 9.10 -23.89
C ARG A 129 9.64 7.84 -23.58
N VAL A 130 9.16 7.77 -22.34
CA VAL A 130 8.20 6.75 -21.91
C VAL A 130 6.80 7.24 -22.24
N LEU A 131 6.15 6.59 -23.19
CA LEU A 131 4.75 6.88 -23.52
C LEU A 131 3.86 6.29 -22.42
N MET A 132 3.26 7.16 -21.61
CA MET A 132 2.28 6.71 -20.61
C MET A 132 0.91 6.57 -21.27
N SER A 133 0.14 5.55 -20.88
CA SER A 133 -1.17 5.26 -21.48
C SER A 133 -2.16 6.43 -21.44
N THR A 134 -2.00 7.36 -20.48
CA THR A 134 -2.77 8.61 -20.37
C THR A 134 -2.44 9.66 -21.43
N GLU A 135 -1.31 9.55 -22.14
CA GLU A 135 -0.96 10.46 -23.25
C GLU A 135 -1.63 10.05 -24.57
N SER A 136 -2.31 8.89 -24.62
CA SER A 136 -2.85 8.31 -25.86
C SER A 136 -4.19 8.90 -26.33
N GLN A 137 -4.71 9.93 -25.67
CA GLN A 137 -5.89 10.66 -26.12
C GLN A 137 -5.56 12.13 -26.37
N GLU A 138 -5.55 12.53 -27.64
CA GLU A 138 -5.32 13.91 -28.14
C GLU A 138 -6.29 14.99 -27.58
N ASN A 139 -7.18 14.64 -26.65
CA ASN A 139 -8.16 15.54 -26.03
C ASN A 139 -8.18 15.46 -24.49
N ASP A 140 -7.13 14.96 -23.85
CA ASP A 140 -7.17 14.78 -22.39
C ASP A 140 -6.68 16.00 -21.61
N THR A 141 -7.60 16.62 -20.88
CA THR A 141 -7.38 17.73 -19.94
C THR A 141 -6.47 17.40 -18.75
N THR A 142 -5.96 16.17 -18.65
CA THR A 142 -5.10 15.67 -17.57
C THR A 142 -3.66 16.20 -17.63
N CYS A 143 -3.15 16.59 -18.81
CA CYS A 143 -1.86 17.28 -19.00
C CYS A 143 -1.90 18.80 -18.75
N ASN A 144 -2.88 19.29 -17.99
CA ASN A 144 -2.84 20.64 -17.39
C ASN A 144 -2.83 20.59 -15.86
N SER A 145 -2.71 19.41 -15.27
CA SER A 145 -2.76 19.26 -13.82
C SER A 145 -1.41 19.55 -13.17
N GLN A 146 -1.46 20.21 -12.02
CA GLN A 146 -0.29 20.48 -11.19
C GLN A 146 0.37 19.20 -10.67
N ALA A 147 -0.34 18.06 -10.69
CA ALA A 147 0.12 16.78 -10.16
C ALA A 147 0.43 15.78 -11.28
N PHE A 148 1.58 15.15 -11.20
CA PHE A 148 2.02 14.07 -12.08
C PHE A 148 1.96 12.75 -11.34
N ASN A 149 1.22 11.79 -11.88
CA ASN A 149 0.99 10.50 -11.27
C ASN A 149 1.55 9.39 -12.16
N VAL A 150 2.51 8.63 -11.64
CA VAL A 150 2.99 7.40 -12.27
C VAL A 150 2.37 6.21 -11.52
N PRO A 151 1.51 5.41 -12.17
CA PRO A 151 0.94 4.21 -11.56
C PRO A 151 2.00 3.19 -11.14
N SER A 152 1.64 2.31 -10.21
CA SER A 152 2.47 1.16 -9.84
C SER A 152 2.83 0.30 -11.06
N PHE A 153 4.04 -0.27 -11.04
CA PHE A 153 4.59 -1.19 -12.04
C PHE A 153 4.79 -0.61 -13.45
N VAL A 154 4.63 0.70 -13.64
CA VAL A 154 4.97 1.38 -14.90
C VAL A 154 6.48 1.57 -15.04
N LEU A 155 7.16 1.88 -13.93
CA LEU A 155 8.62 2.00 -13.90
C LEU A 155 9.26 0.62 -13.73
N LEU A 156 10.33 0.38 -14.48
CA LEU A 156 11.17 -0.81 -14.33
C LEU A 156 12.16 -0.65 -13.17
N SER A 157 12.38 -1.73 -12.42
CA SER A 157 13.28 -1.80 -11.26
C SER A 157 14.74 -1.53 -11.62
N GLY A 158 15.49 -0.91 -10.68
CA GLY A 158 16.92 -0.62 -10.84
C GLY A 158 17.30 0.35 -11.98
N LYS A 159 16.33 1.03 -12.60
CA LYS A 159 16.54 2.01 -13.68
C LYS A 159 16.62 3.45 -13.18
N SER A 160 17.12 4.31 -14.07
CA SER A 160 17.20 5.75 -13.86
C SER A 160 16.27 6.45 -14.85
N TYR A 161 15.48 7.38 -14.34
CA TYR A 161 14.53 8.17 -15.12
C TYR A 161 14.74 9.66 -14.90
N VAL A 162 14.26 10.45 -15.84
CA VAL A 162 14.10 11.90 -15.69
C VAL A 162 12.64 12.24 -15.93
N VAL A 163 12.05 13.01 -15.02
CA VAL A 163 10.76 13.65 -15.25
C VAL A 163 11.02 15.10 -15.60
N THR A 164 10.45 15.55 -16.72
CA THR A 164 10.50 16.95 -17.16
C THR A 164 9.11 17.57 -17.04
N LEU A 165 9.06 18.81 -16.57
CA LEU A 165 7.86 19.63 -16.53
C LEU A 165 8.06 20.88 -17.39
N PHE A 166 7.09 21.13 -18.25
CA PHE A 166 6.94 22.31 -19.08
C PHE A 166 5.78 23.15 -18.55
N VAL A 167 6.04 24.38 -18.16
CA VAL A 167 5.02 25.29 -17.63
C VAL A 167 4.82 26.47 -18.58
N THR A 168 3.57 26.72 -18.96
CA THR A 168 3.17 27.86 -19.79
C THR A 168 2.15 28.72 -19.04
N ILE A 169 2.38 30.04 -18.99
CA ILE A 169 1.45 31.00 -18.37
C ILE A 169 0.81 31.83 -19.48
N ALA A 170 -0.53 31.80 -19.59
CA ALA A 170 -1.28 32.27 -20.76
C ALA A 170 -1.02 33.74 -21.16
N ASN A 171 -0.66 34.61 -20.21
CA ASN A 171 -0.37 36.02 -20.51
C ASN A 171 1.01 36.27 -21.15
N HIS A 172 1.88 35.26 -21.24
CA HIS A 172 3.21 35.40 -21.82
C HIS A 172 3.60 34.16 -22.64
N THR A 173 3.25 34.14 -23.92
CA THR A 173 3.71 33.15 -24.92
C THR A 173 5.24 33.07 -25.08
N LYS A 174 6.01 33.93 -24.39
CA LYS A 174 7.48 33.97 -24.39
C LYS A 174 8.16 33.29 -23.19
N HIS A 175 7.42 32.68 -22.26
CA HIS A 175 7.99 32.18 -21.01
C HIS A 175 7.64 30.70 -20.73
N GLU A 176 7.82 29.83 -21.72
CA GLU A 176 7.85 28.38 -21.47
C GLU A 176 9.00 28.07 -20.49
N ARG A 177 8.66 27.43 -19.37
CA ARG A 177 9.62 27.05 -18.32
C ARG A 177 9.81 25.56 -18.29
N LYS A 178 11.06 25.14 -18.14
CA LYS A 178 11.49 23.75 -18.17
C LYS A 178 12.22 23.45 -16.88
N ILE A 179 11.70 22.50 -16.11
CA ILE A 179 12.38 21.97 -14.93
C ILE A 179 12.34 20.45 -14.97
N TYR A 180 13.28 19.82 -14.28
CA TYR A 180 13.37 18.37 -14.32
C TYR A 180 13.89 17.79 -13.00
N ARG A 181 13.57 16.51 -12.80
CA ARG A 181 13.90 15.75 -11.62
C ARG A 181 14.41 14.38 -12.05
N LYS A 182 15.59 14.00 -11.55
CA LYS A 182 16.10 12.63 -11.66
C LYS A 182 15.38 11.73 -10.67
N ILE A 183 15.07 10.52 -11.11
CA ILE A 183 14.43 9.47 -10.32
C ILE A 183 15.27 8.22 -10.47
N GLN A 184 15.61 7.60 -9.35
CA GLN A 184 16.18 6.26 -9.33
C GLN A 184 15.13 5.30 -8.78
N THR A 185 14.89 4.19 -9.44
CA THR A 185 13.97 3.16 -8.94
C THR A 185 14.69 2.15 -8.08
N ASN A 186 13.99 1.63 -7.08
CA ASN A 186 14.47 0.52 -6.27
C ASN A 186 14.42 -0.81 -7.02
N THR A 187 15.14 -1.79 -6.50
CA THR A 187 15.07 -3.20 -6.87
C THR A 187 14.35 -3.94 -5.76
N PRO A 188 13.22 -4.59 -6.03
CA PRO A 188 12.50 -5.32 -4.99
C PRO A 188 13.32 -6.52 -4.50
N PRO A 189 12.99 -7.08 -3.32
CA PRO A 189 13.67 -8.27 -2.80
C PRO A 189 13.65 -9.46 -3.77
N THR A 190 14.72 -10.26 -3.78
CA THR A 190 14.89 -11.40 -4.70
C THR A 190 15.40 -12.66 -3.99
N ASP A 191 15.45 -13.77 -4.75
CA ASP A 191 16.09 -15.06 -4.43
C ASP A 191 15.55 -15.85 -3.22
N GLY A 192 14.65 -15.25 -2.43
CA GLY A 192 14.07 -15.92 -1.28
C GLY A 192 13.03 -16.97 -1.64
N VAL A 193 12.81 -17.86 -0.68
CA VAL A 193 11.83 -18.93 -0.77
C VAL A 193 10.93 -18.92 0.45
N CYS A 194 9.66 -19.22 0.25
CA CYS A 194 8.72 -19.45 1.34
C CYS A 194 8.13 -20.86 1.21
N SER A 195 7.93 -21.51 2.35
CA SER A 195 7.19 -22.77 2.45
C SER A 195 5.95 -22.57 3.30
N VAL A 196 4.87 -23.26 2.95
CA VAL A 196 3.58 -23.21 3.65
C VAL A 196 3.24 -24.62 4.09
N SER A 197 3.05 -24.82 5.39
CA SER A 197 2.45 -26.01 5.95
C SER A 197 1.07 -25.68 6.50
N LYS A 198 0.21 -26.70 6.54
CA LYS A 198 -1.11 -26.61 7.13
C LYS A 198 -1.29 -27.72 8.15
N ASP A 199 -2.00 -27.40 9.23
CA ASP A 199 -2.47 -28.36 10.20
C ASP A 199 -3.97 -28.16 10.45
N THR A 200 -4.63 -29.15 11.03
CA THR A 200 -6.05 -29.10 11.35
C THR A 200 -6.26 -29.48 12.80
N ASP A 201 -6.65 -28.50 13.60
CA ASP A 201 -7.11 -28.66 14.98
C ASP A 201 -8.64 -28.43 15.00
N ALA A 202 -9.16 -27.62 15.92
CA ALA A 202 -10.53 -27.09 15.86
C ALA A 202 -10.80 -26.32 14.56
N VAL A 203 -9.81 -25.57 14.09
CA VAL A 203 -9.83 -24.84 12.83
C VAL A 203 -8.56 -25.16 12.04
N THR A 204 -8.52 -24.79 10.75
CA THR A 204 -7.29 -24.94 9.98
C THR A 204 -6.28 -23.89 10.41
N LEU A 205 -5.06 -24.34 10.68
CA LEU A 205 -3.92 -23.52 11.05
C LEU A 205 -2.91 -23.53 9.91
N ILE A 206 -2.27 -22.39 9.65
CA ILE A 206 -1.16 -22.30 8.69
C ILE A 206 0.12 -21.86 9.39
N SER A 207 1.23 -22.40 8.88
CA SER A 207 2.57 -21.95 9.23
C SER A 207 3.31 -21.63 7.94
N VAL A 208 3.96 -20.46 7.92
CA VAL A 208 4.68 -19.97 6.76
C VAL A 208 6.09 -19.64 7.19
N ASN A 209 7.07 -20.18 6.47
CA ASN A 209 8.48 -19.92 6.75
C ASN A 209 9.14 -19.38 5.48
N CYS A 210 9.63 -18.14 5.56
CA CYS A 210 10.36 -17.48 4.50
C CYS A 210 11.84 -17.31 4.87
N SER A 211 12.73 -17.59 3.91
CA SER A 211 14.18 -17.55 4.09
C SER A 211 14.90 -17.16 2.81
N ASN A 212 16.18 -16.76 2.96
CA ASN A 212 17.09 -16.43 1.86
C ASN A 212 16.66 -15.27 0.96
N TRP A 213 15.81 -14.38 1.44
CA TRP A 213 15.49 -13.13 0.73
C TRP A 213 16.69 -12.20 0.74
N THR A 214 16.97 -11.58 -0.40
CA THR A 214 18.05 -10.61 -0.56
C THR A 214 17.54 -9.30 -1.14
N ASP A 215 18.14 -8.19 -0.75
CA ASP A 215 17.91 -6.86 -1.29
C ASP A 215 19.23 -6.28 -1.81
N PRO A 216 19.38 -6.07 -3.14
CA PRO A 216 20.56 -5.43 -3.72
C PRO A 216 20.78 -3.99 -3.25
N ASP A 217 19.72 -3.31 -2.81
CA ASP A 217 19.68 -1.90 -2.48
C ASP A 217 19.80 -1.64 -0.96
N ASP A 218 19.79 -2.68 -0.11
CA ASP A 218 20.01 -2.60 1.34
C ASP A 218 21.06 -3.60 1.84
N SER A 219 22.25 -3.12 2.22
CA SER A 219 23.29 -3.96 2.82
C SER A 219 22.90 -4.65 4.13
N LEU A 220 21.90 -4.13 4.86
CA LEU A 220 21.43 -4.70 6.12
C LEU A 220 20.33 -5.74 5.93
N GLN A 221 19.81 -5.88 4.69
CA GLN A 221 18.80 -6.88 4.32
C GLN A 221 17.58 -6.82 5.26
N THR A 222 17.06 -5.60 5.45
CA THR A 222 15.93 -5.33 6.35
C THR A 222 14.62 -5.55 5.62
N PHE A 223 13.76 -6.41 6.15
CA PHE A 223 12.50 -6.78 5.51
C PHE A 223 11.29 -6.62 6.44
N VAL A 224 10.15 -6.28 5.84
CA VAL A 224 8.84 -6.38 6.48
C VAL A 224 8.01 -7.44 5.75
N TYR A 225 7.54 -8.44 6.46
CA TYR A 225 6.75 -9.55 5.94
C TYR A 225 5.27 -9.30 6.26
N LEU A 226 4.46 -9.15 5.22
CA LEU A 226 3.02 -9.07 5.33
C LEU A 226 2.40 -10.38 4.86
N TYR A 227 1.80 -11.12 5.78
CA TYR A 227 1.13 -12.39 5.51
C TYR A 227 -0.35 -12.14 5.30
N GLU A 228 -0.87 -12.60 4.18
CA GLU A 228 -2.25 -12.39 3.77
C GLU A 228 -2.87 -13.72 3.33
N THR A 229 -4.18 -13.84 3.54
CA THR A 229 -5.00 -14.84 2.86
C THR A 229 -5.94 -14.14 1.90
N VAL A 230 -6.07 -14.67 0.69
CA VAL A 230 -7.01 -14.19 -0.32
C VAL A 230 -8.00 -15.30 -0.61
N ILE A 231 -9.27 -15.02 -0.34
CA ILE A 231 -10.36 -15.97 -0.51
C ILE A 231 -11.35 -15.37 -1.50
N ARG A 232 -11.52 -16.05 -2.64
CA ARG A 232 -12.59 -15.70 -3.59
C ARG A 232 -13.93 -16.10 -3.01
N ARG A 233 -14.88 -15.17 -2.96
CA ARG A 233 -16.20 -15.38 -2.37
C ARG A 233 -17.31 -14.98 -3.32
N ASN A 234 -18.43 -15.71 -3.25
CA ASN A 234 -19.67 -15.34 -3.90
C ASN A 234 -20.53 -14.58 -2.88
N LEU A 235 -20.55 -13.25 -2.99
CA LEU A 235 -21.24 -12.34 -2.09
C LEU A 235 -22.55 -11.87 -2.72
N THR A 236 -23.41 -11.24 -1.91
CA THR A 236 -24.70 -10.69 -2.37
C THR A 236 -24.55 -9.63 -3.46
N HIS A 237 -23.44 -8.89 -3.47
CA HIS A 237 -23.11 -7.86 -4.46
C HIS A 237 -22.22 -8.36 -5.61
N GLY A 238 -21.92 -9.67 -5.66
CA GLY A 238 -21.12 -10.28 -6.71
C GLY A 238 -19.95 -11.12 -6.21
N ILE A 239 -19.13 -11.57 -7.14
CA ILE A 239 -17.90 -12.32 -6.83
C ILE A 239 -16.79 -11.33 -6.50
N ASP A 240 -16.16 -11.48 -5.34
CA ASP A 240 -15.05 -10.63 -4.90
C ASP A 240 -13.93 -11.45 -4.22
N ASP A 241 -12.71 -10.91 -4.22
CA ASP A 241 -11.53 -11.50 -3.61
C ASP A 241 -11.26 -10.81 -2.25
N ILE A 242 -11.64 -11.48 -1.16
CA ILE A 242 -11.47 -10.93 0.20
C ILE A 242 -10.04 -11.18 0.68
N VAL A 243 -9.31 -10.09 0.93
CA VAL A 243 -7.96 -10.10 1.49
C VAL A 243 -8.04 -9.93 3.00
N SER A 244 -7.45 -10.87 3.73
CA SER A 244 -7.30 -10.78 5.20
C SER A 244 -5.83 -10.75 5.56
N ILE A 245 -5.40 -9.71 6.26
CA ILE A 245 -4.06 -9.68 6.86
C ILE A 245 -4.06 -10.66 8.03
N VAL A 246 -3.14 -11.60 7.98
CA VAL A 246 -2.95 -12.62 9.00
C VAL A 246 -1.95 -12.12 10.04
N TYR A 247 -0.87 -11.48 9.57
CA TYR A 247 0.23 -11.03 10.41
C TYR A 247 1.14 -10.03 9.67
N GLU A 248 1.78 -9.14 10.42
CA GLU A 248 2.87 -8.27 9.94
C GLU A 248 4.10 -8.47 10.84
N GLY A 249 5.18 -9.00 10.28
CA GLY A 249 6.45 -9.26 10.98
C GLY A 249 7.57 -8.40 10.42
N LYS A 250 8.54 -8.02 11.27
CA LYS A 250 9.75 -7.31 10.84
C LYS A 250 10.97 -8.19 11.07
N CYS A 251 11.87 -8.24 10.09
CA CYS A 251 13.12 -8.99 10.16
C CYS A 251 14.31 -8.08 9.91
N PHE A 252 15.32 -8.20 10.77
CA PHE A 252 16.58 -7.48 10.64
C PHE A 252 17.74 -8.48 10.72
N SER A 253 18.55 -8.56 9.66
CA SER A 253 19.79 -9.35 9.67
C SER A 253 21.00 -8.41 9.75
N GLY A 254 21.35 -7.99 10.96
CA GLY A 254 22.50 -7.14 11.21
C GLY A 254 23.68 -7.88 11.86
N LEU A 255 24.84 -7.78 11.20
CA LEU A 255 26.19 -8.17 11.65
C LEU A 255 26.49 -9.68 11.74
N GLU A 256 27.73 -10.04 11.39
CA GLU A 256 28.33 -11.37 11.11
C GLU A 256 28.10 -12.54 12.10
N THR A 257 27.26 -12.36 13.12
CA THR A 257 26.76 -13.42 13.99
C THR A 257 25.32 -13.75 13.61
N PHE A 258 25.19 -14.74 12.72
CA PHE A 258 24.02 -15.57 12.40
C PHE A 258 22.93 -15.62 13.50
N VAL A 259 22.08 -14.60 13.59
CA VAL A 259 20.83 -14.64 14.36
C VAL A 259 19.82 -13.80 13.58
N ASP A 260 18.84 -14.45 12.95
CA ASP A 260 17.65 -13.79 12.42
C ASP A 260 16.89 -13.19 13.61
N LEU A 261 17.12 -11.91 13.89
CA LEU A 261 16.38 -11.17 14.91
C LEU A 261 15.13 -10.59 14.24
N GLY A 262 14.14 -11.46 14.01
CA GLY A 262 12.81 -11.04 13.60
C GLY A 262 11.91 -12.14 13.03
N GLU A 263 10.68 -11.76 12.72
CA GLU A 263 9.58 -12.68 12.41
C GLU A 263 9.44 -12.86 10.89
N SER A 264 10.45 -13.52 10.29
CA SER A 264 10.41 -14.00 8.89
C SER A 264 9.50 -15.22 8.68
N SER A 265 8.84 -15.66 9.75
CA SER A 265 7.95 -16.81 9.76
C SER A 265 6.77 -16.59 10.69
N ILE A 266 5.63 -17.20 10.37
CA ILE A 266 4.47 -17.34 11.26
C ILE A 266 4.21 -18.82 11.54
N ALA A 267 3.71 -19.11 12.73
CA ALA A 267 3.37 -20.46 13.16
C ALA A 267 1.93 -20.52 13.68
N ASP A 268 1.22 -21.57 13.27
CA ASP A 268 -0.07 -22.00 13.81
C ASP A 268 -1.12 -20.89 13.85
N VAL A 269 -1.22 -20.13 12.75
CA VAL A 269 -2.18 -19.02 12.65
C VAL A 269 -3.51 -19.53 12.08
N PRO A 270 -4.64 -19.28 12.78
CA PRO A 270 -5.97 -19.62 12.28
C PRO A 270 -6.31 -18.91 10.98
N VAL A 271 -6.87 -19.65 10.03
CA VAL A 271 -7.34 -19.09 8.75
C VAL A 271 -8.78 -19.46 8.47
N GLN A 272 -9.47 -18.56 7.78
CA GLN A 272 -10.85 -18.78 7.37
C GLN A 272 -10.95 -19.85 6.28
N ALA A 273 -12.03 -20.63 6.31
CA ALA A 273 -12.33 -21.61 5.29
C ALA A 273 -12.56 -20.95 3.92
N GLY A 274 -12.14 -21.66 2.87
CA GLY A 274 -12.40 -21.24 1.51
C GLY A 274 -13.89 -21.37 1.17
N ASP A 275 -14.32 -20.67 0.12
CA ASP A 275 -15.70 -20.73 -0.34
C ASP A 275 -15.98 -22.07 -1.06
N PRO A 276 -17.05 -22.81 -0.71
CA PRO A 276 -17.41 -24.07 -1.37
C PRO A 276 -17.62 -23.94 -2.88
N VAL A 277 -18.15 -22.80 -3.35
CA VAL A 277 -18.43 -22.54 -4.78
C VAL A 277 -17.12 -22.52 -5.59
N PHE A 278 -16.02 -22.11 -4.95
CA PHE A 278 -14.69 -22.04 -5.55
C PHE A 278 -13.76 -23.17 -5.07
N GLY A 279 -14.34 -24.28 -4.61
CA GLY A 279 -13.60 -25.48 -4.25
C GLY A 279 -12.75 -25.34 -2.98
N TYR A 280 -13.17 -24.49 -2.05
CA TYR A 280 -12.48 -24.25 -0.78
C TYR A 280 -11.03 -23.73 -0.94
N ASN A 281 -10.76 -23.03 -2.04
CA ASN A 281 -9.44 -22.51 -2.34
C ASN A 281 -9.13 -21.26 -1.51
N VAL A 282 -7.99 -21.28 -0.82
CA VAL A 282 -7.43 -20.15 -0.08
C VAL A 282 -6.03 -19.88 -0.61
N THR A 283 -5.79 -18.64 -1.01
CA THR A 283 -4.48 -18.23 -1.52
C THR A 283 -3.69 -17.60 -0.36
N VAL A 284 -2.63 -18.26 0.09
CA VAL A 284 -1.66 -17.67 1.02
C VAL A 284 -0.72 -16.78 0.21
N ARG A 285 -0.69 -15.49 0.53
CA ARG A 285 0.16 -14.50 -0.12
C ARG A 285 1.08 -13.88 0.93
N VAL A 286 2.37 -13.83 0.64
CA VAL A 286 3.35 -13.12 1.47
C VAL A 286 3.94 -12.01 0.64
N ARG A 287 3.86 -10.77 1.12
CA ARG A 287 4.59 -9.64 0.55
C ARG A 287 5.79 -9.33 1.43
N ILE A 288 6.97 -9.33 0.82
CA ILE A 288 8.24 -9.07 1.49
C ILE A 288 8.68 -7.69 1.04
N PHE A 289 8.51 -6.70 1.91
CA PHE A 289 8.83 -5.31 1.64
C PHE A 289 10.26 -4.98 2.05
N ASP A 290 10.93 -4.19 1.22
CA ASP A 290 12.21 -3.55 1.55
C ASP A 290 12.03 -2.21 2.29
N ILE A 291 13.16 -1.57 2.60
CA ILE A 291 13.21 -0.27 3.28
C ILE A 291 12.68 0.91 2.45
N TYR A 292 12.58 0.75 1.13
CA TYR A 292 12.06 1.75 0.20
C TYR A 292 10.55 1.59 -0.04
N GLY A 293 9.98 0.45 0.39
CA GLY A 293 8.58 0.09 0.25
C GLY A 293 8.27 -0.68 -1.03
N ASP A 294 9.29 -1.15 -1.77
CA ASP A 294 9.08 -2.11 -2.85
C ASP A 294 8.91 -3.50 -2.27
N TYR A 295 8.31 -4.42 -3.02
CA TYR A 295 8.09 -5.77 -2.50
C TYR A 295 8.15 -6.88 -3.53
N ALA A 296 8.58 -8.03 -3.05
CA ALA A 296 8.38 -9.30 -3.72
C ALA A 296 7.11 -9.98 -3.21
N THR A 297 6.51 -10.82 -4.05
CA THR A 297 5.30 -11.57 -3.68
C THR A 297 5.54 -13.06 -3.82
N PHE A 298 5.30 -13.80 -2.74
CA PHE A 298 5.13 -15.25 -2.76
C PHE A 298 3.64 -15.59 -2.72
N VAL A 299 3.22 -16.60 -3.50
CA VAL A 299 1.82 -17.03 -3.57
C VAL A 299 1.74 -18.56 -3.53
N LYS A 300 0.88 -19.10 -2.67
CA LYS A 300 0.58 -20.53 -2.60
C LYS A 300 -0.92 -20.76 -2.40
N ASN A 301 -1.51 -21.55 -3.28
CA ASN A 301 -2.89 -22.01 -3.12
C ASN A 301 -2.93 -23.25 -2.22
N ILE A 302 -3.85 -23.23 -1.23
CA ILE A 302 -4.15 -24.35 -0.34
C ILE A 302 -5.66 -24.57 -0.29
N THR A 303 -6.07 -25.78 0.07
CA THR A 303 -7.49 -26.11 0.29
C THR A 303 -7.79 -26.13 1.78
N VAL A 304 -8.78 -25.33 2.19
CA VAL A 304 -9.21 -25.16 3.58
C VAL A 304 -10.71 -25.41 3.68
N PHE A 305 -11.08 -26.58 4.19
CA PHE A 305 -12.48 -27.00 4.28
C PHE A 305 -13.20 -26.33 5.46
N SER A 306 -14.51 -26.11 5.28
CA SER A 306 -15.41 -25.70 6.35
C SER A 306 -15.85 -26.95 7.13
N ASN A 307 -15.23 -27.18 8.29
CA ASN A 307 -15.58 -28.26 9.21
C ASN A 307 -16.16 -27.62 10.47
N GLU A 308 -17.42 -27.92 10.78
CA GLU A 308 -18.10 -27.32 11.92
C GLU A 308 -17.35 -27.61 13.24
N VAL A 309 -16.98 -26.53 13.94
CA VAL A 309 -16.31 -26.63 15.24
C VAL A 309 -17.31 -27.02 16.32
N SER A 310 -17.01 -28.07 17.09
CA SER A 310 -17.83 -28.44 18.24
C SER A 310 -17.71 -27.38 19.35
N SER A 311 -18.78 -27.18 20.13
CA SER A 311 -18.77 -26.17 21.22
C SER A 311 -17.64 -26.40 22.23
N GLU A 312 -17.35 -27.67 22.57
CA GLU A 312 -16.29 -28.05 23.49
C GLU A 312 -14.90 -27.71 22.94
N SER A 313 -14.65 -28.06 21.67
CA SER A 313 -13.38 -27.75 20.99
C SER A 313 -13.19 -26.24 20.82
N PHE A 314 -14.27 -25.50 20.52
CA PHE A 314 -14.23 -24.05 20.45
C PHE A 314 -13.87 -23.41 21.79
N ASP A 315 -14.57 -23.78 22.88
CA ASP A 315 -14.37 -23.15 24.18
C ASP A 315 -12.96 -23.45 24.74
N GLU A 316 -12.41 -24.65 24.49
CA GLU A 316 -11.03 -24.99 24.85
C GLU A 316 -10.00 -24.13 24.10
N GLN A 317 -10.11 -24.06 22.77
CA GLN A 317 -9.15 -23.32 21.94
C GLN A 317 -9.28 -21.81 22.11
N PHE A 318 -10.51 -21.29 22.22
CA PHE A 318 -10.77 -19.89 22.54
C PHE A 318 -10.08 -19.49 23.85
N SER A 319 -10.17 -20.35 24.88
CA SER A 319 -9.52 -20.10 26.17
C SER A 319 -7.99 -20.05 26.03
N LYS A 320 -7.39 -20.93 25.22
CA LYS A 320 -5.93 -20.91 24.96
C LYS A 320 -5.50 -19.61 24.29
N TYR A 321 -6.17 -19.19 23.22
CA TYR A 321 -5.84 -17.94 22.52
C TYR A 321 -6.08 -16.71 23.40
N ASN A 322 -7.23 -16.64 24.08
CA ASN A 322 -7.57 -15.50 24.92
C ASN A 322 -6.62 -15.36 26.13
N LEU A 323 -6.10 -16.46 26.68
CA LEU A 323 -5.10 -16.44 27.75
C LEU A 323 -3.68 -16.11 27.27
N SER A 324 -3.40 -16.20 25.96
CA SER A 324 -2.08 -15.85 25.41
C SER A 324 -1.79 -14.33 25.48
N GLY A 325 -2.83 -13.51 25.59
CA GLY A 325 -2.73 -12.04 25.52
C GLY A 325 -2.59 -11.50 24.09
N ASN A 326 -2.63 -12.36 23.06
CA ASN A 326 -2.65 -11.96 21.67
C ASN A 326 -4.10 -11.81 21.18
N ASP A 327 -4.63 -10.59 21.33
CA ASP A 327 -6.00 -10.24 20.95
C ASP A 327 -6.25 -10.49 19.45
N ILE A 328 -5.29 -10.15 18.59
CA ILE A 328 -5.43 -10.29 17.12
C ILE A 328 -5.48 -11.76 16.70
N GLN A 329 -4.66 -12.61 17.30
CA GLN A 329 -4.72 -14.05 17.04
C GLN A 329 -6.03 -14.66 17.56
N THR A 330 -6.55 -14.16 18.69
CA THR A 330 -7.85 -14.57 19.22
C THR A 330 -8.98 -14.17 18.26
N LEU A 331 -8.92 -12.97 17.67
CA LEU A 331 -9.86 -12.53 16.64
C LEU A 331 -9.78 -13.40 15.38
N ASN A 332 -8.56 -13.71 14.90
CA ASN A 332 -8.36 -14.64 13.78
C ASN A 332 -9.00 -16.01 14.06
N PHE A 333 -8.87 -16.53 15.28
CA PHE A 333 -9.54 -17.78 15.67
C PHE A 333 -11.07 -17.67 15.62
N ILE A 334 -11.66 -16.58 16.13
CA ILE A 334 -13.11 -16.35 16.05
C ILE A 334 -13.56 -16.31 14.59
N GLY A 335 -12.85 -15.57 13.73
CA GLY A 335 -13.17 -15.47 12.31
C GLY A 335 -13.05 -16.81 11.58
N ALA A 336 -12.01 -17.60 11.89
CA ALA A 336 -11.85 -18.95 11.37
C ALA A 336 -13.00 -19.87 11.80
N ALA A 337 -13.38 -19.85 13.07
CA ALA A 337 -14.51 -20.63 13.58
C ALA A 337 -15.84 -20.18 12.95
N ALA A 338 -16.08 -18.88 12.79
CA ALA A 338 -17.28 -18.35 12.13
C ALA A 338 -17.37 -18.80 10.67
N SER A 339 -16.25 -18.84 9.94
CA SER A 339 -16.20 -19.32 8.56
C SER A 339 -16.50 -20.82 8.41
N SER A 340 -16.44 -21.58 9.51
CA SER A 340 -16.78 -23.01 9.54
C SER A 340 -18.28 -23.29 9.69
N LEU A 341 -19.09 -22.25 9.95
CA LEU A 341 -20.52 -22.40 10.12
C LEU A 341 -21.15 -22.89 8.81
N ARG A 342 -21.87 -24.00 8.90
CA ARG A 342 -22.58 -24.58 7.76
C ARG A 342 -23.64 -23.59 7.26
N GLN A 343 -23.69 -23.36 5.96
CA GLN A 343 -24.80 -22.62 5.34
C GLN A 343 -26.00 -23.56 5.15
N LEU A 344 -27.02 -23.38 5.98
CA LEU A 344 -28.28 -24.12 5.84
C LEU A 344 -29.13 -23.48 4.73
N PRO A 345 -29.76 -24.27 3.84
CA PRO A 345 -30.61 -23.72 2.81
C PRO A 345 -31.75 -22.92 3.46
N TYR A 346 -31.75 -21.61 3.25
CA TYR A 346 -32.77 -20.68 3.70
C TYR A 346 -33.20 -19.83 2.52
N THR A 347 -34.50 -19.71 2.32
CA THR A 347 -35.05 -18.83 1.28
C THR A 347 -35.69 -17.66 2.01
N ASP A 348 -34.98 -16.53 2.04
CA ASP A 348 -35.51 -15.30 2.59
C ASP A 348 -36.66 -14.81 1.71
N ALA A 349 -37.88 -14.89 2.21
CA ALA A 349 -39.06 -14.37 1.53
C ALA A 349 -39.23 -12.85 1.73
N THR A 350 -38.33 -12.19 2.48
CA THR A 350 -38.35 -10.74 2.69
C THR A 350 -38.32 -10.00 1.37
N THR A 351 -39.21 -9.02 1.25
CA THR A 351 -39.31 -8.13 0.10
C THR A 351 -38.02 -7.34 -0.06
N LYS A 352 -37.37 -7.45 -1.22
CA LYS A 352 -36.11 -6.74 -1.49
C LYS A 352 -36.38 -5.32 -1.99
N GLU A 353 -35.37 -4.46 -1.90
CA GLU A 353 -35.42 -3.10 -2.44
C GLU A 353 -35.79 -3.10 -3.93
N GLU A 354 -35.27 -4.07 -4.68
CA GLU A 354 -35.58 -4.31 -6.09
C GLU A 354 -37.08 -4.55 -6.34
N ASP A 355 -37.73 -5.28 -5.43
CA ASP A 355 -39.14 -5.62 -5.51
C ASP A 355 -40.00 -4.38 -5.21
N VAL A 356 -39.57 -3.56 -4.25
CA VAL A 356 -40.18 -2.25 -3.97
C VAL A 356 -40.12 -1.35 -5.21
N PHE A 357 -38.97 -1.27 -5.88
CA PHE A 357 -38.85 -0.50 -7.13
C PHE A 357 -39.69 -1.07 -8.29
N ARG A 358 -40.03 -2.36 -8.24
CA ARG A 358 -40.94 -3.01 -9.19
C ARG A 358 -42.43 -2.83 -8.83
N GLY A 359 -42.74 -2.18 -7.71
CA GLY A 359 -44.09 -1.83 -7.32
C GLY A 359 -44.88 -2.97 -6.68
N VAL A 360 -44.24 -3.78 -5.82
CA VAL A 360 -44.96 -4.77 -5.01
C VAL A 360 -46.08 -4.14 -4.19
N GLU A 361 -47.21 -4.86 -4.09
CA GLU A 361 -48.43 -4.37 -3.40
C GLU A 361 -48.27 -4.30 -1.88
N SER A 362 -47.34 -5.06 -1.31
CA SER A 362 -47.07 -5.09 0.14
C SER A 362 -45.62 -5.46 0.44
N ILE A 363 -45.07 -4.87 1.49
CA ILE A 363 -43.77 -5.27 2.04
C ILE A 363 -44.00 -6.45 2.99
N TYR A 364 -43.37 -7.58 2.69
CA TYR A 364 -43.29 -8.75 3.55
C TYR A 364 -41.89 -8.82 4.16
N ILE A 365 -41.83 -9.06 5.46
CA ILE A 365 -40.58 -9.39 6.16
C ILE A 365 -40.73 -10.84 6.60
N ASP A 366 -39.80 -11.69 6.18
CA ASP A 366 -39.77 -13.07 6.61
C ASP A 366 -39.35 -13.12 8.08
N ASP A 367 -40.33 -13.35 8.96
CA ASP A 367 -40.15 -13.51 10.40
C ASP A 367 -40.05 -14.98 10.82
N THR A 368 -39.91 -15.89 9.85
CA THR A 368 -39.73 -17.30 10.18
C THR A 368 -38.36 -17.51 10.79
N ASP A 369 -38.31 -18.11 11.99
CA ASP A 369 -37.05 -18.38 12.70
C ASP A 369 -36.09 -19.36 11.96
N GLY A 370 -36.45 -19.80 10.75
CA GLY A 370 -35.67 -20.73 9.94
C GLY A 370 -35.62 -22.17 10.50
N GLY A 371 -36.25 -22.41 11.65
CA GLY A 371 -36.23 -23.68 12.37
C GLY A 371 -35.16 -23.76 13.47
N PRO A 372 -35.18 -24.83 14.29
CA PRO A 372 -34.36 -24.93 15.50
C PRO A 372 -32.85 -24.90 15.24
N GLU A 373 -32.40 -25.37 14.07
CA GLU A 373 -30.99 -25.34 13.70
C GLU A 373 -30.50 -23.92 13.37
N ILE A 374 -31.32 -23.11 12.67
CA ILE A 374 -31.00 -21.71 12.37
C ILE A 374 -30.95 -20.88 13.64
N ILE A 375 -31.90 -21.08 14.58
CA ILE A 375 -31.89 -20.44 15.90
C ILE A 375 -30.59 -20.77 16.68
N ASN A 376 -30.10 -22.02 16.61
CA ASN A 376 -28.85 -22.40 17.25
C ASN A 376 -27.65 -21.64 16.63
N TYR A 377 -27.60 -21.53 15.31
CA TYR A 377 -26.56 -20.74 14.64
C TYR A 377 -26.64 -19.25 14.96
N GLN A 378 -27.85 -18.67 15.03
CA GLN A 378 -28.06 -17.29 15.49
C GLN A 378 -27.51 -17.05 16.90
N GLN A 379 -27.79 -17.96 17.85
CA GLN A 379 -27.26 -17.88 19.21
C GLN A 379 -25.73 -17.99 19.24
N ARG A 380 -25.15 -18.85 18.41
CA ARG A 380 -23.68 -18.98 18.28
C ARG A 380 -23.06 -17.70 17.72
N VAL A 381 -23.59 -17.14 16.64
CA VAL A 381 -23.10 -15.89 16.05
C VAL A 381 -23.18 -14.75 17.07
N LEU A 382 -24.29 -14.61 17.79
CA LEU A 382 -24.42 -13.62 18.86
C LEU A 382 -23.39 -13.80 19.98
N LYS A 383 -23.13 -15.05 20.41
CA LYS A 383 -22.06 -15.35 21.39
C LYS A 383 -20.71 -14.88 20.87
N LEU A 384 -20.38 -15.19 19.61
CA LEU A 384 -19.10 -14.81 19.00
C LEU A 384 -18.95 -13.29 18.88
N ILE A 385 -19.98 -12.57 18.41
CA ILE A 385 -19.96 -11.10 18.32
C ILE A 385 -19.67 -10.46 19.68
N ARG A 386 -20.31 -10.94 20.75
CA ARG A 386 -20.04 -10.46 22.12
C ARG A 386 -18.61 -10.75 22.59
N LEU A 387 -18.01 -11.86 22.15
CA LEU A 387 -16.60 -12.17 22.44
C LEU A 387 -15.67 -11.19 21.71
N VAL A 388 -15.92 -10.91 20.44
CA VAL A 388 -15.19 -9.88 19.68
C VAL A 388 -15.29 -8.54 20.42
N GLU A 389 -16.50 -8.16 20.87
CA GLU A 389 -16.76 -6.90 21.58
C GLU A 389 -15.86 -6.77 22.81
N LYS A 390 -15.85 -7.82 23.62
CA LYS A 390 -15.04 -7.86 24.84
C LYS A 390 -13.53 -7.70 24.55
N ILE A 391 -13.04 -8.24 23.43
CA ILE A 391 -11.62 -8.15 23.04
C ILE A 391 -11.27 -6.73 22.59
N ILE A 392 -12.12 -6.12 21.76
CA ILE A 392 -11.84 -4.81 21.18
C ILE A 392 -12.10 -3.64 22.14
N THR A 393 -13.04 -3.77 23.08
CA THR A 393 -13.39 -2.75 24.08
C THR A 393 -13.08 -3.21 25.51
N PRO A 394 -11.81 -3.28 25.95
CA PRO A 394 -11.43 -3.68 27.30
C PRO A 394 -11.63 -2.51 28.27
N GLY A 395 -12.88 -2.12 28.51
CA GLY A 395 -13.25 -1.13 29.53
C GLY A 395 -12.72 0.30 29.31
N CYS A 396 -12.89 1.13 30.33
CA CYS A 396 -12.92 2.61 30.29
C CYS A 396 -11.60 3.35 29.89
N ASN A 397 -10.59 2.68 29.36
CA ASN A 397 -9.33 3.31 28.93
C ASN A 397 -9.07 3.06 27.44
N ASN A 398 -9.99 3.49 26.59
CA ASN A 398 -9.77 3.60 25.15
C ASN A 398 -8.81 4.77 24.87
N LYS A 399 -7.51 4.53 25.07
CA LYS A 399 -6.48 5.44 24.58
C LYS A 399 -6.49 5.36 23.05
N HIS A 400 -6.62 6.51 22.39
CA HIS A 400 -6.41 6.62 20.94
C HIS A 400 -5.09 5.95 20.55
N GLY A 401 -5.12 5.05 19.56
CA GLY A 401 -3.92 4.40 18.98
C GLY A 401 -3.63 2.96 19.41
N ARG A 402 -4.61 2.19 19.92
CA ARG A 402 -4.41 0.76 20.26
C ARG A 402 -4.19 -0.13 19.03
N TYR A 403 -4.92 0.12 17.95
CA TYR A 403 -4.92 -0.72 16.75
C TYR A 403 -4.28 -0.01 15.59
N ASN A 404 -3.37 -0.70 14.89
CA ASN A 404 -2.84 -0.25 13.61
C ASN A 404 -3.81 -0.62 12.46
N LEU A 405 -3.46 -0.23 11.22
CA LEU A 405 -4.32 -0.51 10.06
C LEU A 405 -4.51 -2.01 9.80
N ALA A 406 -3.48 -2.83 10.02
CA ALA A 406 -3.56 -4.28 9.84
C ALA A 406 -4.49 -4.91 10.89
N ASP A 407 -4.41 -4.47 12.14
CA ASP A 407 -5.30 -4.92 13.21
C ASP A 407 -6.77 -4.61 12.89
N ILE A 408 -7.03 -3.42 12.36
CA ILE A 408 -8.37 -2.99 11.94
C ILE A 408 -8.89 -3.89 10.81
N GLN A 409 -8.05 -4.23 9.83
CA GLN A 409 -8.43 -5.16 8.76
C GLN A 409 -8.74 -6.57 9.29
N THR A 410 -8.00 -7.05 10.28
CA THR A 410 -8.30 -8.33 10.94
C THR A 410 -9.65 -8.31 11.67
N ILE A 411 -9.97 -7.21 12.35
CA ILE A 411 -11.28 -7.00 12.99
C ILE A 411 -12.39 -7.05 11.94
N TYR A 412 -12.26 -6.29 10.84
CA TYR A 412 -13.26 -6.29 9.78
C TYR A 412 -13.40 -7.66 9.09
N SER A 413 -12.30 -8.36 8.84
CA SER A 413 -12.34 -9.73 8.28
C SER A 413 -13.05 -10.71 9.21
N THR A 414 -12.87 -10.57 10.53
CA THR A 414 -13.57 -11.37 11.54
C THR A 414 -15.08 -11.06 11.55
N LEU A 415 -15.43 -9.77 11.49
CA LEU A 415 -16.83 -9.33 11.42
C LEU A 415 -17.50 -9.79 10.13
N ASP A 416 -16.83 -9.71 8.98
CA ASP A 416 -17.33 -10.23 7.70
C ASP A 416 -17.66 -11.73 7.84
N ALA A 417 -16.75 -12.53 8.41
CA ALA A 417 -17.01 -13.96 8.61
C ALA A 417 -18.24 -14.23 9.50
N LEU A 418 -18.48 -13.38 10.50
CA LEU A 418 -19.63 -13.49 11.42
C LEU A 418 -20.95 -13.03 10.79
N THR A 419 -20.92 -12.00 9.94
CA THR A 419 -22.10 -11.38 9.35
C THR A 419 -22.43 -11.87 7.95
N ARG A 420 -21.57 -12.72 7.39
CA ARG A 420 -21.67 -13.23 6.02
C ARG A 420 -23.03 -13.85 5.68
N TYR A 421 -23.62 -14.60 6.59
CA TYR A 421 -24.89 -15.29 6.35
C TYR A 421 -26.03 -14.58 7.06
N GLN A 422 -26.78 -13.77 6.31
CA GLN A 422 -27.85 -12.92 6.83
C GLN A 422 -28.87 -13.65 7.73
N PRO A 423 -29.30 -14.89 7.43
CA PRO A 423 -30.25 -15.61 8.29
C PRO A 423 -29.72 -15.90 9.71
N TYR A 424 -28.40 -15.85 9.92
CA TYR A 424 -27.79 -16.04 11.24
C TYR A 424 -27.66 -14.73 12.04
N LEU A 425 -28.03 -13.59 11.45
CA LEU A 425 -28.01 -12.30 12.11
C LEU A 425 -29.34 -12.00 12.78
N THR A 426 -29.32 -11.93 14.11
CA THR A 426 -30.44 -11.39 14.88
C THR A 426 -30.36 -9.86 14.91
N LEU A 427 -31.49 -9.20 15.16
CA LEU A 427 -31.52 -7.75 15.36
C LEU A 427 -30.57 -7.31 16.50
N GLU A 428 -30.45 -8.13 17.54
CA GLU A 428 -29.50 -7.90 18.64
C GLU A 428 -28.04 -7.95 18.14
N ALA A 429 -27.69 -8.95 17.32
CA ALA A 429 -26.36 -9.04 16.71
C ALA A 429 -26.04 -7.80 15.86
N VAL A 430 -27.02 -7.30 15.10
CA VAL A 430 -26.88 -6.08 14.29
C VAL A 430 -26.61 -4.86 15.16
N PHE A 431 -27.41 -4.64 16.21
CA PHE A 431 -27.21 -3.52 17.14
C PHE A 431 -25.85 -3.59 17.85
N SER A 432 -25.40 -4.79 18.21
CA SER A 432 -24.06 -4.98 18.74
C SER A 432 -22.99 -4.55 17.73
N THR A 433 -23.17 -4.78 16.42
CA THR A 433 -22.18 -4.39 15.39
C THR A 433 -22.24 -2.92 14.94
N GLU A 434 -23.41 -2.26 14.97
CA GLU A 434 -23.55 -0.85 14.54
C GLU A 434 -22.74 0.14 15.39
N TYR A 435 -22.56 -0.15 16.68
CA TYR A 435 -21.76 0.67 17.59
C TYR A 435 -20.28 0.80 17.17
N TRP A 436 -19.84 -0.02 16.21
CA TRP A 436 -18.44 -0.18 15.80
C TRP A 436 -18.12 0.48 14.45
N ILE A 437 -19.16 0.72 13.63
CA ILE A 437 -19.00 1.27 12.28
C ILE A 437 -19.08 2.81 12.32
N ILE A 438 -19.70 3.37 13.37
CA ILE A 438 -20.01 4.79 13.48
C ILE A 438 -19.02 5.55 14.40
N HIS A 439 -18.16 4.83 15.14
CA HIS A 439 -17.17 5.39 16.07
C HIS A 439 -15.78 4.81 15.81
#